data_AF-A0A0K6GPA7-F1
#
_entry.id   AF-A0A0K6GPA7-F1
#
_cell.length_a   1.000
_cell.length_b   1.000
_cell.length_c   1.000
_cell.angle_alpha   90.00
_cell.angle_beta   90.00
_cell.angle_gamma   90.00
#
_symmetry.space_group_name_H-M   'P 1'
#
loop_
_entity.id
_entity.type
_entity.pdbx_description
1 polymer ?
#
loop_
_entity_poly.entity_id
_entity_poly.type
_entity_poly.pdbx_seq_one_letter_code
_entity_poly.pdbx_strand_id
1 'polypeptide(L)'
;MAKYTKDDIVQKAKELAKMIAETEEVEIFKQAEAKIHENEKVRTMIAKMKSLQKQAVNLQHYGKIEALKKVEAEIDDIYEQLSDIPIVEQFKQSQVEINDLLQLVASTISKTVTDEIITSTGGDVLRGETGAQVKHSHCGHCH
;
A
#
# COMPACT_ATOMS: atom_id res chain seq x y z
N MET A 1 -33.31 6.39 9.91
CA MET A 1 -32.85 5.42 8.90
C MET A 1 -31.45 5.84 8.45
N ALA A 2 -30.53 4.89 8.28
CA ALA A 2 -29.21 5.22 7.76
C ALA A 2 -29.35 5.77 6.32
N LYS A 3 -28.74 6.93 6.05
CA LYS A 3 -28.86 7.62 4.76
C LYS A 3 -28.16 6.89 3.61
N TYR A 4 -27.23 5.99 3.94
CA TYR A 4 -26.47 5.15 3.01
C TYR A 4 -26.29 3.75 3.59
N THR A 5 -26.26 2.74 2.72
CA THR A 5 -25.94 1.35 3.08
C THR A 5 -24.45 1.06 2.89
N LYS A 6 -23.97 -0.07 3.44
CA LYS A 6 -22.59 -0.53 3.20
C LYS A 6 -22.32 -0.79 1.71
N ASP A 7 -23.33 -1.26 0.96
CA ASP A 7 -23.19 -1.51 -0.46
C ASP A 7 -22.95 -0.21 -1.24
N ASP A 8 -23.71 0.85 -0.92
CA ASP A 8 -23.53 2.17 -1.54
C ASP A 8 -22.10 2.71 -1.37
N ILE A 9 -21.52 2.53 -0.18
CA ILE A 9 -20.13 2.93 0.11
C ILE A 9 -19.14 2.09 -0.70
N VAL A 10 -19.36 0.77 -0.79
CA VAL A 10 -18.49 -0.11 -1.58
C VAL A 10 -18.57 0.22 -3.07
N GLN A 11 -19.75 0.57 -3.60
CA GLN A 11 -19.88 1.01 -4.99
C GLN A 11 -19.09 2.30 -5.24
N LYS A 12 -19.20 3.29 -4.35
CA LYS A 12 -18.42 4.54 -4.43
C LYS A 12 -16.92 4.28 -4.34
N ALA A 13 -16.48 3.36 -3.49
CA ALA A 13 -15.09 2.95 -3.40
C ALA A 13 -14.58 2.29 -4.71
N LYS A 14 -15.41 1.48 -5.38
CA LYS A 14 -15.08 0.91 -6.70
C LYS A 14 -14.98 1.97 -7.79
N GLU A 15 -15.85 2.97 -7.77
CA GLU A 15 -15.76 4.11 -8.69
C GLU A 15 -14.46 4.90 -8.47
N LEU A 16 -14.11 5.16 -7.20
CA LEU A 16 -12.85 5.80 -6.83
C LEU A 16 -11.64 4.98 -7.28
N ALA A 17 -11.68 3.65 -7.11
CA ALA A 17 -10.61 2.77 -7.57
C ALA A 17 -10.42 2.82 -9.10
N LYS A 18 -11.50 2.96 -9.88
CA LYS A 18 -11.40 3.15 -11.33
C LYS A 18 -10.72 4.47 -11.69
N MET A 19 -11.11 5.56 -11.02
CA MET A 19 -10.47 6.86 -11.23
C MET A 19 -8.97 6.81 -10.91
N ILE A 20 -8.58 6.15 -9.82
CA ILE A 20 -7.17 5.94 -9.47
C ILE A 20 -6.45 5.10 -10.54
N ALA A 21 -7.11 4.08 -11.09
CA ALA A 21 -6.51 3.21 -12.11
C ALA A 21 -6.27 3.90 -13.48
N GLU A 22 -6.80 5.10 -13.66
CA GLU A 22 -6.68 5.95 -14.86
C GLU A 22 -5.76 7.17 -14.59
N THR A 23 -5.02 7.20 -13.48
CA THR A 23 -4.07 8.29 -13.20
C THR A 23 -2.72 8.07 -13.89
N GLU A 24 -1.95 9.15 -14.00
CA GLU A 24 -0.64 9.13 -14.64
C GLU A 24 0.34 8.16 -13.96
N GLU A 25 0.31 8.08 -12.63
CA GLU A 25 1.15 7.18 -11.84
C GLU A 25 0.88 5.70 -12.21
N VAL A 26 -0.39 5.36 -12.42
CA VAL A 26 -0.80 4.01 -12.83
C VAL A 26 -0.45 3.72 -14.29
N GLU A 27 -0.55 4.71 -15.17
CA GLU A 27 -0.09 4.58 -16.56
C GLU A 27 1.42 4.36 -16.66
N ILE A 28 2.23 5.07 -15.87
CA ILE A 28 3.68 4.87 -15.79
C ILE A 28 4.00 3.46 -15.30
N PHE A 29 3.30 2.97 -14.28
CA PHE A 29 3.43 1.60 -13.79
C PHE A 29 3.15 0.57 -14.88
N LYS A 30 2.02 0.69 -15.61
CA LYS A 30 1.67 -0.24 -16.71
C LYS A 30 2.74 -0.25 -17.80
N GLN A 31 3.30 0.91 -18.16
CA GLN A 31 4.36 0.99 -19.17
C GLN A 31 5.67 0.34 -18.68
N ALA A 32 6.06 0.58 -17.43
CA ALA A 32 7.25 -0.03 -16.84
C ALA A 32 7.09 -1.56 -16.72
N GLU A 33 5.91 -2.04 -16.33
CA GLU A 33 5.57 -3.46 -16.27
C GLU A 33 5.70 -4.14 -17.65
N ALA A 34 5.12 -3.53 -18.69
CA ALA A 34 5.21 -4.05 -20.05
C ALA A 34 6.67 -4.20 -20.52
N LYS A 35 7.48 -3.16 -20.30
CA LYS A 35 8.92 -3.16 -20.64
C LYS A 35 9.70 -4.23 -19.87
N ILE A 36 9.36 -4.47 -18.61
CA ILE A 36 9.95 -5.53 -17.81
C ILE A 36 9.61 -6.91 -18.36
N HIS A 37 8.36 -7.13 -18.78
CA HIS A 37 7.92 -8.40 -19.36
C HIS A 37 8.52 -8.68 -20.74
N GLU A 38 8.76 -7.65 -21.54
CA GLU A 38 9.44 -7.77 -22.84
C GLU A 38 10.94 -8.05 -22.70
N ASN A 39 11.55 -7.67 -21.58
CA ASN A 39 12.98 -7.87 -21.34
C ASN A 39 13.30 -9.31 -20.93
N GLU A 40 13.86 -10.08 -21.86
CA GLU A 40 14.22 -11.49 -21.65
C GLU A 40 15.20 -11.71 -20.49
N LYS A 41 16.17 -10.82 -20.31
CA LYS A 41 17.16 -10.89 -19.22
C LYS A 41 16.47 -10.77 -17.87
N VAL A 42 15.61 -9.75 -17.71
CA VAL A 42 14.83 -9.51 -16.50
C VAL A 42 13.91 -10.69 -16.20
N ARG A 43 13.19 -11.19 -17.22
CA ARG A 43 12.30 -12.36 -17.07
C ARG A 43 13.04 -13.60 -16.59
N THR A 44 14.23 -13.86 -17.15
CA THR A 44 15.08 -14.99 -16.76
C THR A 44 15.57 -14.87 -15.32
N MET A 45 16.01 -13.68 -14.92
CA MET A 45 16.43 -13.39 -13.55
C MET A 45 15.27 -13.56 -12.56
N ILE A 46 14.08 -13.06 -12.87
CA ILE A 46 12.88 -13.23 -12.04
C ILE A 46 12.50 -14.71 -11.91
N ALA A 47 12.56 -15.49 -13.00
CA ALA A 47 12.27 -16.91 -12.95
C ALA A 47 13.27 -17.68 -12.07
N LYS A 48 14.56 -17.36 -12.19
CA LYS A 48 15.62 -17.94 -11.34
C LYS A 48 15.39 -17.59 -9.86
N MET A 49 15.12 -16.32 -9.56
CA MET A 49 14.83 -15.84 -8.21
C MET A 49 13.62 -16.57 -7.59
N LYS A 50 12.51 -16.72 -8.31
CA LYS A 50 11.34 -17.48 -7.83
C LYS A 50 11.66 -18.94 -7.51
N SER A 51 12.50 -19.57 -8.33
CA SER A 51 12.98 -20.93 -8.07
C SER A 51 13.81 -21.01 -6.78
N LEU A 52 14.72 -20.06 -6.58
CA LEU A 52 15.54 -19.96 -5.37
C LEU A 52 14.70 -19.68 -4.12
N GLN A 53 13.71 -18.79 -4.20
CA GLN A 53 12.78 -18.52 -3.09
C GLN A 53 12.01 -19.78 -2.67
N LYS A 54 11.54 -20.59 -3.63
CA LYS A 54 10.90 -21.88 -3.32
C LYS A 54 11.88 -22.84 -2.64
N GLN A 55 13.13 -22.87 -3.08
CA GLN A 55 14.18 -23.66 -2.43
C GLN A 55 14.46 -23.17 -1.02
N ALA A 56 14.54 -21.85 -0.80
CA ALA A 56 14.74 -21.25 0.51
C ALA A 56 13.63 -21.66 1.49
N VAL A 57 12.36 -21.56 1.09
CA VAL A 57 11.21 -22.01 1.91
C VAL A 57 11.33 -23.49 2.28
N ASN A 58 11.75 -24.34 1.34
CA ASN A 58 11.97 -25.75 1.59
C ASN A 58 13.14 -26.01 2.57
N LEU A 59 14.27 -25.31 2.39
CA LEU A 59 15.44 -25.43 3.26
C LEU A 59 15.16 -24.93 4.68
N GLN A 60 14.41 -23.83 4.80
CA GLN A 60 13.92 -23.29 6.07
C GLN A 60 13.02 -24.30 6.78
N HIS A 61 12.08 -24.93 6.07
CA HIS A 61 11.19 -25.95 6.63
C HIS A 61 11.97 -27.14 7.22
N TYR A 62 13.06 -27.56 6.56
CA TYR A 62 13.92 -28.65 7.01
C TYR A 62 15.08 -28.22 7.91
N GLY A 63 15.16 -26.95 8.32
CA GLY A 63 16.19 -26.44 9.23
C GLY A 63 17.62 -26.47 8.68
N LYS A 64 17.79 -26.44 7.35
CA LYS A 64 19.12 -26.51 6.70
C LYS A 64 19.76 -25.13 6.59
N ILE A 65 20.20 -24.59 7.72
CA ILE A 65 20.64 -23.18 7.87
C ILE A 65 21.79 -22.80 6.92
N GLU A 66 22.83 -23.62 6.77
CA GLU A 66 23.97 -23.28 5.91
C GLU A 66 23.61 -23.24 4.42
N ALA A 67 22.76 -24.16 3.98
CA ALA A 67 22.26 -24.18 2.60
C ALA A 67 21.30 -23.02 2.35
N LEU A 68 20.45 -22.70 3.33
CA LEU A 68 19.54 -21.56 3.28
C LEU A 68 20.31 -20.25 3.06
N LYS A 69 21.36 -20.00 3.85
CA LYS A 69 22.21 -18.80 3.70
C LYS A 69 22.82 -18.65 2.31
N LYS A 70 23.24 -19.75 1.67
CA LYS A 70 23.78 -19.70 0.30
C LYS A 70 22.71 -19.31 -0.71
N VAL A 71 21.51 -19.89 -0.57
CA VAL A 71 20.37 -19.57 -1.45
C VAL A 71 19.92 -18.12 -1.24
N GLU A 72 19.90 -17.63 0.00
CA GLU A 72 19.60 -16.23 0.31
C GLU A 72 20.62 -15.28 -0.33
N ALA A 73 21.93 -15.58 -0.22
CA ALA A 73 22.96 -14.79 -0.89
C ALA A 73 22.78 -14.76 -2.43
N GLU A 74 22.46 -15.90 -3.05
CA GLU A 74 22.16 -15.93 -4.49
C GLU A 74 20.89 -15.14 -4.88
N ILE A 75 19.91 -15.08 -3.99
CA ILE A 75 18.71 -14.25 -4.18
C ILE A 75 19.09 -12.77 -4.12
N ASP A 76 19.90 -12.38 -3.13
CA ASP A 76 20.38 -11.01 -2.96
C ASP A 76 21.21 -10.55 -4.16
N ASP A 77 22.11 -11.39 -4.68
CA ASP A 77 22.90 -11.11 -5.88
C ASP A 77 22.01 -10.88 -7.12
N ILE A 78 20.91 -11.63 -7.26
CA ILE A 78 19.95 -11.43 -8.35
C ILE A 78 19.16 -10.14 -8.13
N TYR A 79 18.81 -9.81 -6.88
CA TYR A 79 18.14 -8.56 -6.55
C TYR A 79 19.01 -7.34 -6.87
N GLU A 80 20.30 -7.34 -6.53
CA GLU A 80 21.22 -6.27 -6.91
C GLU A 80 21.29 -6.11 -8.43
N GLN A 81 21.52 -7.21 -9.15
CA GLN A 81 21.57 -7.18 -10.61
C GLN A 81 20.27 -6.70 -11.28
N LEU A 82 19.11 -7.02 -10.69
CA LEU A 82 17.83 -6.50 -11.16
C LEU A 82 17.67 -5.02 -10.83
N SER A 83 18.17 -4.57 -9.68
CA SER A 83 18.10 -3.18 -9.23
C SER A 83 18.94 -2.24 -10.10
N ASP A 84 20.05 -2.73 -10.66
CA ASP A 84 20.90 -1.98 -11.59
C ASP A 84 20.24 -1.73 -12.95
N ILE A 85 19.12 -2.38 -13.25
CA ILE A 85 18.43 -2.23 -14.53
C ILE A 85 17.50 -1.01 -14.45
N PRO A 86 17.70 0.03 -15.28
CA PRO A 86 16.94 1.28 -15.17
C PRO A 86 15.41 1.11 -15.25
N ILE A 87 14.93 0.18 -16.07
CA ILE A 87 13.48 -0.10 -16.17
C ILE A 87 12.90 -0.74 -14.90
N VAL A 88 13.71 -1.48 -14.14
CA VAL A 88 13.30 -2.08 -12.86
C VAL A 88 13.25 -1.01 -11.78
N GLU A 89 14.20 -0.08 -11.76
CA GLU A 89 14.17 1.08 -10.88
C GLU A 89 12.94 1.94 -11.13
N GLN A 90 12.63 2.25 -12.39
CA GLN A 90 11.40 2.97 -12.77
C GLN A 90 10.13 2.24 -12.30
N PHE A 91 10.09 0.92 -12.44
CA PHE A 91 8.96 0.12 -11.95
C PHE A 91 8.85 0.16 -10.42
N LYS A 92 9.97 0.08 -9.69
CA LYS A 92 9.96 0.24 -8.22
C LYS A 92 9.45 1.61 -7.81
N GLN A 93 9.93 2.67 -8.47
CA GLN A 93 9.50 4.03 -8.20
C GLN A 93 7.99 4.20 -8.44
N SER A 94 7.47 3.68 -9.56
CA SER A 94 6.03 3.73 -9.85
C SER A 94 5.16 2.99 -8.80
N GLN A 95 5.69 1.91 -8.19
CA GLN A 95 4.99 1.24 -7.09
C GLN A 95 4.93 2.09 -5.81
N VAL A 96 6.00 2.84 -5.53
CA VAL A 96 6.03 3.77 -4.39
C VAL A 96 5.00 4.87 -4.61
N GLU A 97 4.99 5.48 -5.80
CA GLU A 97 4.03 6.56 -6.14
C GLU A 97 2.58 6.10 -6.06
N ILE A 98 2.26 4.91 -6.57
CA ILE A 98 0.92 4.31 -6.41
C ILE A 98 0.59 4.09 -4.94
N ASN A 99 1.54 3.61 -4.13
CA ASN A 99 1.30 3.40 -2.70
C ASN A 99 1.03 4.72 -1.98
N ASP A 100 1.81 5.76 -2.27
CA ASP A 100 1.66 7.09 -1.70
C ASP A 100 0.30 7.69 -2.08
N LEU A 101 -0.15 7.52 -3.33
CA LEU A 101 -1.48 7.91 -3.77
C LEU A 101 -2.58 7.17 -2.97
N LEU A 102 -2.45 5.85 -2.80
CA LEU A 102 -3.41 5.07 -2.02
C LEU A 102 -3.43 5.49 -0.54
N GLN A 103 -2.27 5.79 0.05
CA GLN A 103 -2.17 6.29 1.42
C GLN A 103 -2.78 7.69 1.56
N LEU A 104 -2.58 8.57 0.58
CA LEU A 104 -3.19 9.90 0.55
C LEU A 104 -4.72 9.80 0.51
N VAL A 105 -5.27 8.91 -0.32
CA VAL A 105 -6.71 8.68 -0.38
C VAL A 105 -7.23 8.14 0.96
N ALA A 106 -6.57 7.12 1.53
CA ALA A 106 -6.98 6.53 2.80
C ALA A 106 -6.95 7.54 3.97
N SER A 107 -5.88 8.33 4.07
CA SER A 107 -5.73 9.36 5.09
C SER A 107 -6.73 10.49 4.93
N THR A 108 -7.01 10.91 3.69
CA THR A 108 -8.04 11.91 3.38
C THR A 108 -9.42 11.42 3.82
N ILE A 109 -9.81 10.20 3.46
CA ILE A 109 -11.09 9.61 3.88
C ILE A 109 -11.18 9.54 5.41
N SER A 110 -10.14 9.02 6.07
CA SER A 110 -10.11 8.90 7.54
C SER A 110 -10.29 10.25 8.24
N LYS A 111 -9.56 11.28 7.76
CA LYS A 111 -9.67 12.64 8.29
C LYS A 111 -11.07 13.21 8.07
N THR A 112 -11.60 13.14 6.86
CA THR A 112 -12.94 13.67 6.55
C THR A 112 -14.03 12.97 7.37
N VAL A 113 -13.96 11.65 7.54
CA VAL A 113 -14.90 10.92 8.40
C VAL A 113 -14.81 11.41 9.85
N THR A 114 -13.60 11.64 10.36
CA THR A 114 -13.37 12.16 11.71
C THR A 114 -13.97 13.57 11.88
N ASP A 115 -13.69 14.47 10.93
CA ASP A 115 -14.19 15.86 10.94
C ASP A 115 -15.72 15.92 10.87
N GLU A 116 -16.35 15.06 10.06
CA GLU A 116 -17.82 14.94 9.96
C GLU A 116 -18.43 14.39 11.26
N ILE A 117 -17.79 13.43 11.92
CA ILE A 117 -18.24 12.91 13.23
C ILE A 117 -18.14 14.00 14.30
N ILE A 118 -17.04 14.74 14.35
CA ILE A 118 -16.86 15.84 15.30
C ILE A 118 -17.92 16.92 15.06
N THR A 119 -18.10 17.34 13.81
CA THR A 119 -19.08 18.37 13.42
C THR A 119 -20.51 17.93 13.74
N SER A 120 -20.90 16.72 13.35
CA SER A 120 -22.26 16.18 13.58
C SER A 120 -22.58 15.94 15.05
N THR A 121 -21.56 15.74 15.90
CA THR A 121 -21.73 15.62 17.35
C THR A 121 -21.70 16.96 18.08
N GLY A 122 -21.40 18.07 17.39
CA GLY A 122 -21.27 19.41 17.99
C GLY A 122 -19.96 19.61 18.77
N GLY A 123 -18.90 18.91 18.37
CA GLY A 123 -17.56 19.03 18.93
C GLY A 123 -16.71 20.12 18.27
N ASP A 124 -15.43 20.15 18.62
CA ASP A 124 -14.45 21.13 18.11
C ASP A 124 -13.46 20.45 17.17
N VAL A 125 -13.57 20.74 15.87
CA VAL A 125 -12.71 20.18 14.81
C VAL A 125 -11.25 20.59 14.98
N LEU A 126 -10.97 21.80 15.48
CA LEU A 126 -9.61 22.28 15.70
C LEU A 126 -8.91 21.53 16.84
N ARG A 127 -9.69 21.05 17.82
CA ARG A 127 -9.19 20.31 18.99
C ARG A 127 -9.31 18.80 18.83
N GLY A 128 -9.97 18.31 17.78
CA GLY A 128 -10.20 16.88 17.56
C GLY A 128 -11.17 16.26 18.57
N GLU A 129 -11.99 17.07 19.24
CA GLU A 129 -12.84 16.62 20.35
C GLU A 129 -14.28 16.44 19.89
N THR A 130 -14.85 15.25 20.09
CA THR A 130 -16.28 15.01 19.80
C THR A 130 -17.16 15.78 20.78
N GLY A 131 -18.44 16.04 20.42
CA GLY A 131 -19.34 16.76 21.32
C GLY A 131 -19.61 16.07 22.66
N ALA A 132 -19.46 14.73 22.74
CA ALA A 132 -19.50 14.02 24.01
C ALA A 132 -18.29 14.35 24.90
N GLN A 133 -17.10 14.41 24.30
CA GLN A 133 -15.87 14.79 24.99
C GLN A 133 -15.94 16.23 25.50
N VAL A 134 -16.38 17.17 24.66
CA VAL A 134 -16.56 18.59 25.04
C VAL A 134 -17.55 18.73 26.21
N LYS A 135 -18.67 17.99 26.20
CA LYS A 135 -19.65 18.01 27.30
C LYS A 135 -19.08 17.45 28.60
N HIS A 136 -18.26 16.40 28.54
CA HIS A 136 -17.65 15.80 29.73
C HIS A 136 -16.48 16.62 30.28
N SER A 137 -15.66 17.24 29.41
CA SER A 137 -14.55 18.11 29.85
C SER A 137 -15.05 19.41 30.50
N HIS A 138 -16.17 19.96 30.03
CA HIS A 138 -16.82 21.12 30.69
C HIS A 138 -17.45 20.80 32.06
N CYS A 139 -17.78 19.54 32.34
CA CYS A 139 -18.41 19.11 33.59
C CYS A 139 -17.39 18.69 34.67
N GLY A 140 -16.11 18.52 34.31
CA GLY A 140 -15.03 18.16 35.23
C GLY A 140 -14.45 19.32 36.06
N HIS A 141 -14.95 20.56 35.90
CA HIS A 141 -14.46 21.75 36.64
C HIS A 141 -15.41 22.21 37.76
N CYS A 142 -16.27 21.31 38.26
CA CYS A 142 -17.05 21.53 39.48
C CYS A 142 -16.62 20.57 40.59
N HIS A 143 -15.41 20.76 41.11
CA HIS A 143 -15.05 20.67 42.54
C HIS A 143 -13.63 21.20 42.74
#